data_AF-A0A531KVD9-F1
#
_entry.id   AF-A0A531KVD9-F1
#
_cell.length_a   1.000
_cell.length_b   1.000
_cell.length_c   1.000
_cell.angle_alpha   90.00
_cell.angle_beta   90.00
_cell.angle_gamma   90.00
#
_symmetry.space_group_name_H-M   'P 1'
#
loop_
_entity.id
_entity.type
_entity.pdbx_description
1 polymer ?
#
loop_
_entity_poly.entity_id
_entity_poly.type
_entity_poly.pdbx_seq_one_letter_code
_entity_poly.pdbx_strand_id
1 'polypeptide(L)' 'HEGDGYVTFQQWDGKKWNVVSDWIAPDWKLLRPIIEKSSEAYANEKGIKIRTAEDAEAVVSN' A
#
# COMPACT_ATOMS: atom_id res chain seq x y z
N HIS A 1 9.00 -0.73 3.04
CA HIS A 1 7.97 -0.42 4.05
C HIS A 1 7.44 0.98 3.75
N GLU A 2 6.16 1.11 3.42
CA GLU A 2 5.49 2.40 3.18
C GLU A 2 4.52 2.78 4.32
N GLY A 3 4.55 2.02 5.43
CA GLY A 3 3.63 2.21 6.55
C GLY A 3 2.17 2.11 6.11
N ASP A 4 1.31 2.95 6.69
CA ASP A 4 -0.12 3.03 6.39
C ASP A 4 -0.44 3.88 5.13
N GLY A 5 0.58 4.20 4.31
CA GLY A 5 0.42 4.91 3.04
C GLY A 5 0.16 6.42 3.16
N TYR A 6 0.46 7.03 4.31
CA TYR A 6 0.31 8.47 4.50
C TYR A 6 1.34 9.25 3.69
N VAL A 7 0.91 10.37 3.14
CA VAL A 7 1.76 11.25 2.34
C VAL A 7 1.76 12.68 2.89
N THR A 8 2.84 13.41 2.61
CA THR A 8 2.92 14.86 2.79
C THR A 8 3.34 15.50 1.48
N PHE A 9 2.90 16.74 1.26
CA PHE A 9 3.32 17.54 0.13
C PHE A 9 4.48 18.45 0.54
N GLN A 10 5.51 18.47 -0.30
CA GLN A 10 6.67 19.34 -0.14
C GLN A 10 6.77 20.31 -1.31
N GLN A 11 7.16 21.54 -1.03
CA GLN A 11 7.37 22.59 -2.03
C GLN A 11 8.81 23.12 -1.96
N TRP A 12 9.44 23.25 -3.13
CA TRP A 12 10.76 23.85 -3.28
C TRP A 12 10.65 25.38 -3.27
N ASP A 13 11.42 26.06 -2.42
CA ASP A 13 11.43 27.53 -2.32
C ASP A 13 12.61 28.20 -3.08
N GLY A 14 13.40 27.42 -3.82
CA GLY A 14 14.63 27.90 -4.48
C GLY A 14 15.92 27.55 -3.72
N LYS A 15 15.83 27.17 -2.45
CA LYS A 15 16.98 26.82 -1.60
C LYS A 15 16.80 25.50 -0.83
N LYS A 16 15.58 25.19 -0.43
CA LYS A 16 15.23 23.97 0.32
C LYS A 16 13.81 23.48 0.00
N TRP A 17 13.58 22.20 0.30
CA TRP A 17 12.24 21.63 0.35
C TRP A 17 11.59 21.96 1.69
N ASN A 18 10.35 22.44 1.66
CA ASN A 18 9.54 22.69 2.85
C ASN A 18 8.29 21.81 2.80
N VAL A 19 7.94 21.18 3.92
CA VAL A 19 6.65 20.48 4.08
C VAL A 19 5.56 21.53 4.18
N VAL A 20 4.53 21.43 3.33
CA VAL A 20 3.45 22.44 3.21
C VAL A 20 2.06 21.86 3.47
N SER A 21 1.97 20.60 3.90
CA SER A 21 0.73 19.94 4.28
C SER A 21 0.88 19.21 5.60
N ASP A 22 -0.26 18.89 6.23
CA ASP A 22 -0.31 17.83 7.23
C ASP A 22 -0.10 16.46 6.57
N TRP A 23 -0.03 15.40 7.39
CA TRP A 23 -0.08 14.03 6.91
C TRP A 23 -1.47 13.72 6.35
N ILE A 24 -1.51 13.20 5.14
CA ILE A 24 -2.75 12.91 4.42
C ILE A 24 -2.89 11.40 4.29
N ALA A 25 -3.99 10.86 4.83
CA ALA A 25 -4.32 9.45 4.71
C ALA A 25 -4.83 9.12 3.30
N PRO A 26 -4.52 7.93 2.77
CA PRO A 26 -5.16 7.45 1.56
C PRO A 26 -6.60 7.00 1.85
N ASP A 27 -7.49 7.09 0.85
CA ASP A 27 -8.85 6.56 0.97
C ASP A 27 -8.86 5.04 0.79
N TRP A 28 -8.58 4.33 1.87
CA TRP A 28 -8.54 2.87 1.87
C TRP A 28 -9.88 2.22 1.52
N LYS A 29 -11.01 2.86 1.82
CA LYS A 29 -12.34 2.31 1.48
C LYS A 29 -12.54 2.26 -0.02
N LEU A 30 -12.05 3.26 -0.74
CA LEU A 30 -12.07 3.30 -2.19
C LEU A 30 -10.99 2.41 -2.82
N LEU A 31 -9.77 2.45 -2.29
CA LEU A 31 -8.61 1.81 -2.92
C LEU A 31 -8.57 0.30 -2.70
N ARG A 32 -8.99 -0.21 -1.54
CA ARG A 32 -8.86 -1.62 -1.18
C ARG A 32 -9.54 -2.57 -2.18
N PRO A 33 -10.80 -2.33 -2.62
CA PRO A 33 -11.45 -3.19 -3.61
C PRO A 33 -10.74 -3.19 -4.97
N ILE A 34 -10.13 -2.07 -5.37
CA ILE A 34 -9.40 -1.95 -6.63
C ILE A 34 -8.11 -2.78 -6.58
N ILE A 35 -7.37 -2.68 -5.46
CA ILE A 35 -6.13 -3.42 -5.23
C ILE A 35 -6.40 -4.93 -5.20
N GLU A 36 -7.44 -5.36 -4.48
CA GLU A 36 -7.81 -6.78 -4.37
C GLU A 36 -8.18 -7.35 -5.73
N LYS A 37 -9.06 -6.68 -6.48
CA LYS A 37 -9.44 -7.09 -7.83
C LYS A 37 -8.24 -7.24 -8.77
N SER A 38 -7.32 -6.27 -8.76
CA SER A 38 -6.11 -6.33 -9.59
C SER A 38 -5.19 -7.48 -9.18
N SER A 39 -5.05 -7.72 -7.88
CA SER A 39 -4.19 -8.77 -7.34
C SER A 39 -4.73 -10.17 -7.64
N GLU A 40 -6.04 -10.35 -7.54
CA GLU A 40 -6.73 -11.60 -7.91
C GLU A 40 -6.60 -11.90 -9.39
N ALA A 41 -6.77 -10.90 -10.25
CA ALA A 41 -6.61 -11.05 -11.69
C ALA A 41 -5.18 -11.51 -12.06
N TYR A 42 -4.17 -10.88 -11.46
CA TYR A 42 -2.77 -11.27 -11.63
C TYR A 42 -2.50 -12.69 -11.13
N ALA A 43 -3.03 -13.05 -9.95
CA ALA A 43 -2.86 -14.38 -9.38
C ALA A 43 -3.45 -15.46 -10.29
N ASN A 44 -4.64 -15.22 -10.85
CA ASN A 44 -5.27 -16.11 -11.81
C ASN A 44 -4.44 -16.27 -13.09
N GLU A 45 -3.93 -15.17 -13.65
CA GLU A 45 -3.10 -15.20 -14.87
C GLU A 45 -1.80 -16.00 -14.66
N LYS A 46 -1.19 -15.87 -13.48
CA LYS A 46 0.10 -16.51 -13.17
C LYS A 46 -0.03 -17.86 -12.48
N GLY A 47 -1.24 -18.36 -12.25
CA GLY A 47 -1.49 -19.60 -11.51
C GLY A 47 -0.97 -19.55 -10.06
N ILE A 48 -0.95 -18.36 -9.46
CA ILE A 48 -0.51 -18.15 -8.08
C ILE A 48 -1.69 -18.46 -7.16
N LYS A 49 -1.49 -19.39 -6.21
CA LYS A 49 -2.47 -19.64 -5.15
C LYS A 49 -2.45 -18.46 -4.16
N ILE A 50 -3.61 -17.84 -3.95
CA ILE A 50 -3.78 -16.79 -2.94
C ILE A 50 -3.60 -17.39 -1.55
N ARG A 51 -2.81 -16.71 -0.72
CA ARG A 51 -2.48 -17.14 0.65
C ARG A 51 -3.65 -16.89 1.60
N THR A 52 -3.90 -17.80 2.52
CA THR A 52 -4.85 -17.62 3.63
C THR A 52 -4.19 -16.91 4.81
N ALA A 53 -4.98 -16.57 5.84
CA ALA A 53 -4.45 -16.04 7.09
C ALA A 53 -3.51 -17.05 7.77
N GLU A 54 -3.84 -18.35 7.72
CA GLU A 54 -2.99 -19.42 8.26
C GLU A 54 -1.63 -19.49 7.53
N ASP A 55 -1.62 -19.30 6.20
CA ASP A 55 -0.38 -19.23 5.43
C ASP A 55 0.51 -18.06 5.85
N ALA A 56 -0.08 -16.95 6.35
CA ALA A 56 0.68 -15.78 6.81
C ALA A 56 1.33 -16.02 8.17
N GLU A 57 0.63 -16.66 9.10
CA GLU A 57 1.11 -16.98 10.44
C GLU A 57 2.27 -17.98 10.41
N ALA A 58 2.23 -18.97 9.51
CA ALA A 58 3.29 -19.97 9.34
C ALA A 58 4.66 -19.41 8.90
N VAL A 59 4.70 -18.17 8.38
CA VAL A 59 5.95 -17.51 7.92
C VAL A 59 6.58 -16.64 9.01
N VAL A 60 5.84 -16.26 10.05
CA VAL A 60 6.34 -15.41 11.16
C VAL A 60 7.03 -16.24 12.25
N SER A 61 6.85 -17.56 12.25
CA SER A 61 7.38 -18.48 13.26
C SER A 61 8.77 -19.06 12.95
N ASN A 62 9.55 -18.48 12.03
CA ASN A 62 10.91 -18.92 11.68
C ASN A 62 11.96 -17.85 12.01
#